data_AF-A0A1V5G755-F1
#
_entry.id   AF-A0A1V5G755-F1
#
_cell.length_a   1.000
_cell.length_b   1.000
_cell.length_c   1.000
_cell.angle_alpha   90.00
_cell.angle_beta   90.00
_cell.angle_gamma   90.00
#
_symmetry.space_group_name_H-M   'P 1'
#
loop_
_entity.id
_entity.type
_entity.pdbx_description
1 polymer ?
#
loop_
_entity_poly.entity_id
_entity_poly.type
_entity_poly.pdbx_seq_one_letter_code
_entity_poly.pdbx_strand_id
1 'polypeptide(L)'
;MAPEEFRALWTYTVQYLRETRGLRNLLFCYEVTENRGERLQGLVPEMTDILGIQCGRQPFTKTLELYEEYLPFGKPILMPQFLPMGKESEPYDNLAFVEAMKERHPLAVGFSPWFSNGKRHAIVSNPNAAALMHHPWIATLEDTGLANPTPPEELPVPRSLSAGTEKAAAGQFVWNFDGSDASAWSKGESIVAMAQSDGRLNVFYHGERPSILSPPNLGLDAGAFSLLRVRMRNHSTSTRAEIRWISADASTWNDGGMAEFAIRKNSLDYAEYTIDLSTNKNWRGAVGQIALSPAADSVTGSGEIDYFAVHPAP
;
A
#
# COMPACT_ATOMS: atom_id res chain seq x y z
N MET A 1 20.41 -16.86 6.51
CA MET A 1 20.10 -16.04 7.70
C MET A 1 19.94 -17.01 8.85
N ALA A 2 20.68 -16.81 9.92
CA ALA A 2 20.57 -17.64 11.09
C ALA A 2 19.24 -17.36 11.84
N PRO A 3 18.71 -18.32 12.60
CA PRO A 3 17.47 -18.19 13.36
C PRO A 3 17.37 -16.91 14.22
N GLU A 4 18.46 -16.55 14.89
CA GLU A 4 18.58 -15.36 15.72
C GLU A 4 18.56 -14.05 14.93
N GLU A 5 19.20 -14.02 13.75
CA GLU A 5 19.17 -12.85 12.86
C GLU A 5 17.75 -12.60 12.35
N PHE A 6 17.01 -13.66 12.03
CA PHE A 6 15.62 -13.56 11.63
C PHE A 6 14.74 -13.00 12.76
N ARG A 7 14.89 -13.50 13.98
CA ARG A 7 14.15 -12.96 15.15
C ARG A 7 14.49 -11.51 15.41
N ALA A 8 15.76 -11.13 15.32
CA ALA A 8 16.18 -9.74 15.48
C ALA A 8 15.54 -8.83 14.42
N LEU A 9 15.54 -9.27 13.15
CA LEU A 9 14.90 -8.53 12.05
C LEU A 9 13.38 -8.43 12.25
N TRP A 10 12.73 -9.51 12.68
CA TRP A 10 11.29 -9.50 12.98
C TRP A 10 10.98 -8.51 14.10
N THR A 11 11.63 -8.65 15.25
CA THR A 11 11.42 -7.77 16.41
C THR A 11 11.68 -6.32 16.03
N TYR A 12 12.79 -6.03 15.34
CA TYR A 12 13.08 -4.69 14.86
C TYR A 12 11.97 -4.14 13.96
N THR A 13 11.45 -4.95 13.04
CA THR A 13 10.38 -4.55 12.12
C THR A 13 9.10 -4.25 12.86
N VAL A 14 8.67 -5.12 13.78
CA VAL A 14 7.44 -4.90 14.55
C VAL A 14 7.57 -3.69 15.48
N GLN A 15 8.71 -3.53 16.16
CA GLN A 15 8.99 -2.36 17.00
C GLN A 15 9.07 -1.08 16.18
N TYR A 16 9.74 -1.10 15.04
CA TYR A 16 9.80 0.06 14.17
C TYR A 16 8.39 0.47 13.72
N LEU A 17 7.56 -0.47 13.27
CA LEU A 17 6.21 -0.16 12.81
C LEU A 17 5.28 0.29 13.96
N ARG A 18 5.33 -0.37 15.13
CA ARG A 18 4.48 -0.03 16.28
C ARG A 18 5.04 1.17 17.06
N GLU A 19 6.27 1.10 17.51
CA GLU A 19 6.86 2.07 18.44
C GLU A 19 7.37 3.31 17.71
N THR A 20 8.15 3.13 16.62
CA THR A 20 8.74 4.27 15.90
C THR A 20 7.74 4.95 14.96
N ARG A 21 6.97 4.19 14.18
CA ARG A 21 6.00 4.71 13.21
C ARG A 21 4.60 4.87 13.78
N GLY A 22 4.35 4.44 15.02
CA GLY A 22 3.08 4.66 15.70
C GLY A 22 1.90 3.88 15.10
N LEU A 23 2.12 2.87 14.25
CA LEU A 23 1.03 2.14 13.60
C LEU A 23 0.29 1.27 14.63
N ARG A 24 -1.04 1.41 14.68
CA ARG A 24 -1.93 0.69 15.63
C ARG A 24 -2.98 -0.17 14.94
N ASN A 25 -2.95 -0.22 13.62
CA ASN A 25 -3.90 -0.93 12.76
C ASN A 25 -3.29 -2.16 12.08
N LEU A 26 -2.18 -2.68 12.60
CA LEU A 26 -1.48 -3.84 12.04
C LEU A 26 -1.60 -5.05 12.96
N LEU A 27 -1.93 -6.20 12.36
CA LEU A 27 -1.75 -7.53 12.94
C LEU A 27 -0.58 -8.22 12.24
N PHE A 28 0.34 -8.79 13.02
CA PHE A 28 1.54 -9.43 12.52
C PHE A 28 1.35 -10.93 12.42
N CYS A 29 1.35 -11.44 11.19
CA CYS A 29 1.19 -12.86 10.87
C CYS A 29 2.54 -13.50 10.57
N TYR A 30 2.96 -14.48 11.39
CA TYR A 30 4.18 -15.27 11.13
C TYR A 30 3.82 -16.52 10.33
N GLU A 31 4.16 -16.54 9.04
CA GLU A 31 3.83 -17.65 8.13
C GLU A 31 5.01 -18.58 7.88
N VAL A 32 4.78 -19.89 7.96
CA VAL A 32 5.75 -20.92 7.55
C VAL A 32 5.26 -21.73 6.35
N THR A 33 6.20 -22.20 5.54
CA THR A 33 5.92 -23.06 4.38
C THR A 33 6.06 -24.55 4.71
N GLU A 34 5.07 -25.37 4.36
CA GLU A 34 5.13 -26.82 4.55
C GLU A 34 6.21 -27.52 3.68
N ASN A 35 6.73 -26.83 2.66
CA ASN A 35 7.59 -27.41 1.62
C ASN A 35 9.10 -27.27 1.86
N ARG A 36 9.52 -26.54 2.89
CA ARG A 36 10.95 -26.38 3.21
C ARG A 36 11.21 -27.01 4.56
N GLY A 37 11.50 -28.31 4.53
CA GLY A 37 11.59 -29.27 5.64
C GLY A 37 12.59 -28.98 6.77
N GLU A 38 12.93 -27.72 7.01
CA GLU A 38 13.54 -27.29 8.24
C GLU A 38 12.46 -26.67 9.09
N ARG A 39 12.00 -27.47 10.04
CA ARG A 39 11.31 -27.08 11.24
C ARG A 39 11.88 -25.75 11.77
N LEU A 40 11.25 -24.62 11.44
CA LEU A 40 11.40 -23.35 12.18
C LEU A 40 10.68 -23.43 13.54
N GLN A 41 10.58 -24.65 14.09
CA GLN A 41 10.06 -24.92 15.42
C GLN A 41 10.96 -24.19 16.42
N GLY A 42 10.35 -23.35 17.26
CA GLY A 42 11.05 -22.53 18.26
C GLY A 42 11.44 -21.11 17.81
N LEU A 43 10.97 -20.67 16.63
CA LEU A 43 11.29 -19.33 16.11
C LEU A 43 10.13 -18.35 16.08
N VAL A 44 8.92 -18.76 16.49
CA VAL A 44 7.76 -17.87 16.59
C VAL A 44 8.18 -16.63 17.37
N PRO A 45 8.30 -15.46 16.73
CA PRO A 45 8.76 -14.27 17.43
C PRO A 45 7.70 -13.82 18.42
N GLU A 46 8.11 -13.27 19.57
CA GLU A 46 7.21 -12.88 20.65
C GLU A 46 6.10 -11.93 20.16
N MET A 47 6.45 -10.97 19.30
CA MET A 47 5.56 -9.95 18.73
C MET A 47 4.74 -10.44 17.52
N THR A 48 4.27 -11.68 17.59
CA THR A 48 3.39 -12.29 16.58
C THR A 48 1.94 -12.25 17.08
N ASP A 49 1.00 -11.78 16.28
CA ASP A 49 -0.42 -11.80 16.66
C ASP A 49 -1.13 -13.05 16.10
N ILE A 50 -0.76 -13.47 14.88
CA ILE A 50 -1.40 -14.58 14.15
C ILE A 50 -0.33 -15.56 13.67
N LEU A 51 -0.61 -16.85 13.75
CA LEU A 51 0.25 -17.90 13.21
C LEU A 51 -0.27 -18.35 11.84
N GLY A 52 0.58 -18.24 10.82
CA GLY A 52 0.26 -18.58 9.44
C GLY A 52 0.80 -19.94 9.04
N ILE A 53 -0.04 -20.78 8.46
CA ILE A 53 0.38 -22.04 7.83
C ILE A 53 0.10 -21.94 6.34
N GLN A 54 1.16 -21.93 5.53
CA GLN A 54 0.98 -22.14 4.09
C GLN A 54 0.49 -23.57 3.86
N CYS A 55 -0.76 -23.70 3.46
CA CYS A 55 -1.38 -24.99 3.20
C CYS A 55 -1.06 -25.41 1.79
N GLY A 56 -0.32 -26.50 1.64
CA GLY A 56 -0.04 -27.06 0.33
C GLY A 56 -0.88 -28.30 0.06
N ARG A 57 -0.25 -29.38 -0.40
CA ARG A 57 -0.94 -30.39 -1.22
C ARG A 57 -1.86 -31.28 -0.37
N GLN A 58 -3.02 -31.63 -0.93
CA GLN A 58 -3.85 -32.71 -0.38
C GLN A 58 -3.02 -34.01 -0.20
N PRO A 59 -3.22 -34.77 0.89
CA PRO A 59 -4.31 -34.70 1.86
C PRO A 59 -4.05 -33.80 3.09
N PHE A 60 -3.18 -32.80 3.00
CA PHE A 60 -2.91 -31.81 4.06
C PHE A 60 -2.26 -32.38 5.34
N THR A 61 -1.58 -33.53 5.26
CA THR A 61 -0.93 -34.17 6.43
C THR A 61 0.07 -33.24 7.11
N LYS A 62 0.95 -32.58 6.34
CA LYS A 62 1.92 -31.63 6.89
C LYS A 62 1.28 -30.38 7.49
N THR A 63 0.18 -29.93 6.89
CA THR A 63 -0.62 -28.83 7.42
C THR A 63 -1.18 -29.19 8.80
N LEU A 64 -1.62 -30.44 9.00
CA LEU A 64 -2.08 -30.94 10.30
C LEU A 64 -0.96 -30.97 11.34
N GLU A 65 0.21 -31.50 10.99
CA GLU A 65 1.38 -31.53 11.89
C GLU A 65 1.76 -30.13 12.40
N LEU A 66 1.81 -29.13 11.50
CA LEU A 66 2.12 -27.73 11.86
C LEU A 66 1.00 -27.10 12.70
N TYR A 67 -0.25 -27.41 12.39
CA TYR A 67 -1.40 -26.91 13.15
C TYR A 67 -1.36 -27.40 14.59
N GLU A 68 -1.14 -28.69 14.82
CA GLU A 68 -1.04 -29.27 16.17
C GLU A 68 0.12 -28.67 16.97
N GLU A 69 1.23 -28.37 16.29
CA GLU A 69 2.37 -27.71 16.90
C GLU A 69 2.09 -26.25 17.30
N TYR A 70 1.17 -25.58 16.61
CA TYR A 70 0.83 -24.18 16.86
C TYR A 70 -0.21 -24.01 17.98
N LEU A 71 -0.98 -25.06 18.29
CA LEU A 71 -2.00 -25.02 19.34
C LEU A 71 -1.49 -24.53 20.71
N PRO A 72 -0.31 -24.97 21.23
CA PRO A 72 0.18 -24.55 22.53
C PRO A 72 0.53 -23.07 22.64
N PHE A 73 0.74 -22.36 21.52
CA PHE A 73 1.02 -20.93 21.54
C PHE A 73 -0.20 -20.08 21.89
N GLY A 74 -1.42 -20.63 21.81
CA GLY A 74 -2.66 -19.94 22.16
C GLY A 74 -2.99 -18.73 21.26
N LYS A 75 -2.40 -18.66 20.06
CA LYS A 75 -2.62 -17.60 19.08
C LYS A 75 -3.57 -18.07 17.97
N PRO A 76 -4.37 -17.18 17.36
CA PRO A 76 -5.16 -17.51 16.18
C PRO A 76 -4.30 -18.11 15.06
N ILE A 77 -4.82 -19.15 14.38
CA ILE A 77 -4.12 -19.82 13.28
C ILE A 77 -4.84 -19.47 11.97
N LEU A 78 -4.11 -18.90 11.02
CA LEU A 78 -4.57 -18.52 9.69
C LEU A 78 -3.90 -19.41 8.65
N MET A 79 -4.59 -19.65 7.53
CA MET A 79 -4.01 -20.27 6.33
C MET A 79 -3.83 -19.22 5.23
N PRO A 80 -2.87 -18.28 5.38
CA PRO A 80 -2.77 -17.07 4.55
C PRO A 80 -2.43 -17.35 3.08
N GLN A 81 -1.95 -18.56 2.78
CA GLN A 81 -1.72 -19.02 1.43
C GLN A 81 -2.18 -20.47 1.30
N PHE A 82 -3.25 -20.67 0.56
CA PHE A 82 -3.82 -21.97 0.26
C PHE A 82 -3.53 -22.36 -1.20
N LEU A 83 -2.77 -23.44 -1.35
CA LEU A 83 -2.24 -23.97 -2.62
C LEU A 83 -2.48 -25.49 -2.69
N PRO A 84 -3.74 -25.94 -2.82
CA PRO A 84 -4.10 -27.36 -2.76
C PRO A 84 -3.57 -28.18 -3.94
N MET A 85 -3.11 -27.52 -5.02
CA MET A 85 -2.66 -28.16 -6.26
C MET A 85 -1.16 -27.96 -6.48
N GLY A 86 -0.49 -28.97 -7.05
CA GLY A 86 0.90 -28.87 -7.48
C GLY A 86 1.09 -28.00 -8.73
N LYS A 87 2.33 -27.92 -9.25
CA LYS A 87 2.64 -27.21 -10.50
C LYS A 87 1.89 -27.78 -11.72
N GLU A 88 1.44 -29.02 -11.62
CA GLU A 88 0.55 -29.71 -12.58
C GLU A 88 -0.38 -30.65 -11.79
N SER A 89 -1.65 -30.29 -11.58
CA SER A 89 -2.69 -31.24 -11.12
C SER A 89 -4.11 -30.66 -11.20
N GLU A 90 -5.08 -31.57 -11.25
CA GLU A 90 -6.55 -31.43 -11.33
C GLU A 90 -7.17 -30.51 -10.28
N PRO A 91 -8.34 -29.89 -10.58
CA PRO A 91 -9.05 -29.03 -9.64
C PRO A 91 -9.26 -29.69 -8.28
N TYR A 92 -9.13 -28.92 -7.20
CA TYR A 92 -9.46 -29.41 -5.86
C TYR A 92 -10.95 -29.20 -5.59
N ASP A 93 -11.54 -29.98 -4.70
CA ASP A 93 -12.95 -29.79 -4.31
C ASP A 93 -13.05 -28.82 -3.12
N ASN A 94 -13.77 -27.72 -3.30
CA ASN A 94 -13.94 -26.70 -2.25
C ASN A 94 -14.73 -27.23 -1.03
N LEU A 95 -15.73 -28.09 -1.24
CA LEU A 95 -16.52 -28.65 -0.14
C LEU A 95 -15.72 -29.69 0.64
N ALA A 96 -14.98 -30.55 -0.05
CA ALA A 96 -14.08 -31.50 0.61
C ALA A 96 -12.99 -30.78 1.43
N PHE A 97 -12.53 -29.62 0.95
CA PHE A 97 -11.59 -28.79 1.70
C PHE A 97 -12.19 -28.27 3.01
N VAL A 98 -13.37 -27.64 3.01
CA VAL A 98 -13.95 -27.09 4.24
C VAL A 98 -14.32 -28.18 5.24
N GLU A 99 -14.74 -29.37 4.78
CA GLU A 99 -14.98 -30.50 5.70
C GLU A 99 -13.68 -31.03 6.31
N ALA A 100 -12.60 -31.12 5.54
CA ALA A 100 -11.28 -31.49 6.07
C ALA A 100 -10.77 -30.45 7.09
N MET A 101 -10.97 -29.16 6.82
CA MET A 101 -10.66 -28.07 7.76
C MET A 101 -11.44 -28.18 9.06
N LYS A 102 -12.72 -28.50 8.96
CA LYS A 102 -13.60 -28.71 10.11
C LYS A 102 -13.21 -29.89 10.96
N GLU A 103 -12.82 -30.98 10.34
CA GLU A 103 -12.41 -32.19 11.03
C GLU A 103 -11.02 -32.04 11.68
N ARG A 104 -10.06 -31.46 10.94
CA ARG A 104 -8.63 -31.56 11.27
C ARG A 104 -8.02 -30.27 11.79
N HIS A 105 -8.59 -29.12 11.44
CA HIS A 105 -8.05 -27.79 11.75
C HIS A 105 -9.11 -26.87 12.39
N PRO A 106 -9.85 -27.33 13.42
CA PRO A 106 -11.09 -26.67 13.80
C PRO A 106 -10.95 -25.28 14.43
N LEU A 107 -9.74 -24.89 14.84
CA LEU A 107 -9.44 -23.57 15.40
C LEU A 107 -8.81 -22.62 14.37
N ALA A 108 -8.71 -23.02 13.11
CA ALA A 108 -8.28 -22.13 12.05
C ALA A 108 -9.32 -21.01 11.87
N VAL A 109 -8.85 -19.76 11.85
CA VAL A 109 -9.72 -18.57 11.80
C VAL A 109 -9.93 -18.03 10.39
N GLY A 110 -9.28 -18.63 9.39
CA GLY A 110 -9.47 -18.25 7.99
C GLY A 110 -8.47 -18.91 7.05
N PHE A 111 -8.72 -18.76 5.76
CA PHE A 111 -7.83 -19.18 4.70
C PHE A 111 -7.91 -18.21 3.52
N SER A 112 -6.82 -18.13 2.75
CA SER A 112 -6.74 -17.29 1.56
C SER A 112 -6.21 -18.11 0.38
N PRO A 113 -7.06 -18.46 -0.59
CA PRO A 113 -6.63 -19.16 -1.80
C PRO A 113 -5.66 -18.28 -2.59
N TRP A 114 -4.56 -18.88 -3.06
CA TRP A 114 -3.63 -18.15 -3.91
C TRP A 114 -4.30 -17.71 -5.22
N PHE A 115 -3.83 -16.59 -5.79
CA PHE A 115 -4.25 -16.15 -7.11
C PHE A 115 -3.03 -16.02 -8.02
N SER A 116 -3.01 -16.80 -9.11
CA SER A 116 -2.03 -16.67 -10.19
C SER A 116 -2.75 -16.48 -11.51
N ASN A 117 -2.04 -16.01 -12.54
CA ASN A 117 -2.59 -15.72 -13.89
C ASN A 117 -3.28 -16.90 -14.60
N GLY A 118 -3.37 -18.08 -13.98
CA GLY A 118 -4.18 -19.22 -14.44
C GLY A 118 -5.45 -19.48 -13.62
N LYS A 119 -5.80 -18.64 -12.63
CA LYS A 119 -6.93 -18.77 -11.67
C LYS A 119 -7.09 -20.12 -10.95
N ARG A 120 -6.14 -21.03 -11.10
CA ARG A 120 -6.28 -22.44 -10.73
C ARG A 120 -6.59 -22.64 -9.24
N HIS A 121 -6.01 -21.84 -8.36
CA HIS A 121 -6.24 -21.99 -6.91
C HIS A 121 -7.41 -21.16 -6.38
N ALA A 122 -8.03 -20.33 -7.22
CA ALA A 122 -9.19 -19.52 -6.80
C ALA A 122 -10.39 -20.43 -6.55
N ILE A 123 -11.16 -20.13 -5.50
CA ILE A 123 -12.41 -20.84 -5.16
C ILE A 123 -13.31 -21.00 -6.39
N VAL A 124 -13.52 -19.91 -7.13
CA VAL A 124 -14.41 -19.85 -8.31
C VAL A 124 -13.99 -20.73 -9.48
N SER A 125 -12.74 -21.18 -9.52
CA SER A 125 -12.21 -22.03 -10.59
C SER A 125 -12.28 -23.52 -10.27
N ASN A 126 -12.83 -23.87 -9.11
CA ASN A 126 -12.83 -25.22 -8.56
C ASN A 126 -14.27 -25.67 -8.26
N PRO A 127 -14.58 -26.99 -8.35
CA PRO A 127 -15.88 -27.53 -8.03
C PRO A 127 -16.40 -27.08 -6.66
N ASN A 128 -17.73 -27.01 -6.53
CA ASN A 128 -18.42 -26.68 -5.28
C ASN A 128 -18.09 -25.28 -4.71
N ALA A 129 -17.66 -24.33 -5.56
CA ALA A 129 -17.42 -22.94 -5.15
C ALA A 129 -18.63 -22.30 -4.44
N ALA A 130 -19.81 -22.37 -5.04
CA ALA A 130 -21.03 -21.84 -4.43
C ALA A 130 -21.40 -22.57 -3.13
N ALA A 131 -21.24 -23.90 -3.11
CA ALA A 131 -21.51 -24.68 -1.90
C ALA A 131 -20.58 -24.30 -0.74
N LEU A 132 -19.30 -24.03 -1.01
CA LEU A 132 -18.36 -23.49 -0.01
C LEU A 132 -18.84 -22.13 0.52
N MET A 133 -19.23 -21.20 -0.36
CA MET A 133 -19.68 -19.86 0.06
C MET A 133 -20.96 -19.88 0.89
N HIS A 134 -21.79 -20.93 0.76
CA HIS A 134 -23.00 -21.13 1.58
C HIS A 134 -22.82 -22.13 2.73
N HIS A 135 -21.60 -22.63 2.95
CA HIS A 135 -21.33 -23.63 3.97
C HIS A 135 -21.38 -22.97 5.37
N PRO A 136 -22.04 -23.54 6.38
CA PRO A 136 -22.25 -22.90 7.70
C PRO A 136 -20.98 -22.65 8.52
N TRP A 137 -19.83 -23.16 8.07
CA TRP A 137 -18.51 -22.92 8.67
C TRP A 137 -17.74 -21.79 8.00
N ILE A 138 -18.24 -21.26 6.89
CA ILE A 138 -17.61 -20.18 6.14
C ILE A 138 -18.30 -18.87 6.53
N ALA A 139 -17.51 -17.93 7.03
CA ALA A 139 -17.91 -16.54 7.13
C ALA A 139 -17.36 -15.79 5.91
N THR A 140 -18.26 -15.19 5.15
CA THR A 140 -17.95 -14.34 4.00
C THR A 140 -17.96 -12.88 4.42
N LEU A 141 -17.57 -11.99 3.50
CA LEU A 141 -17.64 -10.55 3.77
C LEU A 141 -19.07 -10.08 4.09
N GLU A 142 -20.09 -10.71 3.50
CA GLU A 142 -21.50 -10.39 3.75
C GLU A 142 -21.89 -10.73 5.20
N ASP A 143 -21.39 -11.84 5.74
CA ASP A 143 -21.68 -12.30 7.10
C ASP A 143 -21.08 -11.39 8.18
N THR A 144 -20.04 -10.64 7.84
CA THR A 144 -19.39 -9.70 8.77
C THR A 144 -20.12 -8.36 8.89
N GLY A 145 -21.08 -8.08 8.01
CA GLY A 145 -21.65 -6.73 7.87
C GLY A 145 -20.68 -5.70 7.29
N LEU A 146 -19.46 -6.10 6.89
CA LEU A 146 -18.44 -5.25 6.27
C LEU A 146 -18.54 -5.21 4.74
N ALA A 147 -19.48 -5.93 4.13
CA ALA A 147 -19.71 -5.88 2.68
C ALA A 147 -20.17 -4.50 2.20
N ASN A 148 -20.81 -3.73 3.08
CA ASN A 148 -21.12 -2.32 2.91
C ASN A 148 -20.65 -1.59 4.17
N PRO A 149 -19.34 -1.31 4.33
CA PRO A 149 -18.92 -0.55 5.48
C PRO A 149 -19.62 0.81 5.36
N THR A 150 -20.50 1.11 6.31
CA THR A 150 -20.77 2.51 6.60
C THR A 150 -19.40 3.09 6.91
N PRO A 151 -18.96 4.21 6.27
CA PRO A 151 -17.71 4.85 6.65
C PRO A 151 -17.68 4.89 8.18
N PRO A 152 -16.61 4.42 8.84
CA PRO A 152 -16.60 4.37 10.28
C PRO A 152 -17.06 5.73 10.80
N GLU A 153 -18.08 5.74 11.67
CA GLU A 153 -18.35 6.89 12.50
C GLU A 153 -17.00 7.25 13.13
N GLU A 154 -16.50 8.46 12.83
CA GLU A 154 -15.14 8.88 13.15
C GLU A 154 -14.74 8.33 14.52
N LEU A 155 -13.83 7.36 14.55
CA LEU A 155 -13.27 6.88 15.81
C LEU A 155 -12.83 8.13 16.58
N PRO A 156 -13.17 8.28 17.86
CA PRO A 156 -12.80 9.46 18.61
C PRO A 156 -11.30 9.63 18.51
N VAL A 157 -10.92 10.67 17.77
CA VAL A 157 -9.55 11.09 17.57
C VAL A 157 -8.92 11.19 18.96
N PRO A 158 -7.79 10.53 19.24
CA PRO A 158 -7.03 10.81 20.44
C PRO A 158 -6.76 12.32 20.46
N ARG A 159 -7.47 13.05 21.34
CA ARG A 159 -7.41 14.51 21.55
C ARG A 159 -6.93 15.30 20.33
N SER A 160 -7.90 15.74 19.52
CA SER A 160 -7.86 16.96 18.71
C SER A 160 -6.48 17.62 18.57
N LEU A 161 -5.77 17.30 17.48
CA LEU A 161 -5.23 18.38 16.67
C LEU A 161 -6.33 18.67 15.66
N SER A 162 -7.01 19.78 15.92
CA SER A 162 -8.08 20.34 15.10
C SER A 162 -7.76 20.25 13.62
N ALA A 163 -8.77 19.96 12.81
CA ALA A 163 -8.80 20.33 11.41
C ALA A 163 -8.54 21.85 11.26
N GLY A 164 -7.28 22.20 11.10
CA GLY A 164 -6.83 23.32 10.30
C GLY A 164 -6.17 22.69 9.08
N THR A 165 -6.20 23.28 7.89
CA THR A 165 -5.34 24.45 7.65
C THR A 165 -4.55 24.82 8.89
N GLU A 166 -3.55 24.00 9.25
CA GLU A 166 -2.39 24.59 9.88
C GLU A 166 -1.95 25.67 8.90
N LYS A 167 -2.36 26.91 9.20
CA LYS A 167 -1.65 28.09 8.77
C LYS A 167 -0.24 27.86 9.27
N ALA A 168 0.61 27.35 8.38
CA ALA A 168 1.97 26.97 8.67
C ALA A 168 2.58 28.06 9.55
N ALA A 169 3.00 27.66 10.75
CA ALA A 169 3.96 28.45 11.49
C ALA A 169 5.19 28.55 10.57
N ALA A 170 5.32 29.71 9.90
CA ALA A 170 6.24 30.01 8.79
C ALA A 170 5.82 29.56 7.37
N GLY A 171 4.58 29.82 6.95
CA GLY A 171 4.23 30.10 5.54
C GLY A 171 4.78 29.14 4.47
N GLN A 172 4.57 27.84 4.60
CA GLN A 172 4.95 26.81 3.62
C GLN A 172 3.78 25.82 3.45
N PHE A 173 3.56 25.30 2.23
CA PHE A 173 2.68 24.15 2.01
C PHE A 173 3.54 22.89 1.92
N VAL A 174 3.24 21.86 2.72
CA VAL A 174 4.02 20.61 2.74
C VAL A 174 3.07 19.42 2.71
N TRP A 175 3.37 18.47 1.84
CA TRP A 175 2.74 17.17 1.78
C TRP A 175 3.82 16.11 1.97
N ASN A 176 3.88 15.50 3.15
CA ASN A 176 4.86 14.45 3.48
C ASN A 176 4.34 13.03 3.18
N PHE A 177 3.13 12.94 2.63
CA PHE A 177 2.48 11.66 2.27
C PHE A 177 2.50 10.63 3.41
N ASP A 178 2.48 11.10 4.66
CA ASP A 178 2.19 10.35 5.87
C ASP A 178 0.77 10.67 6.37
N GLY A 179 0.14 9.74 7.10
CA GLY A 179 -1.20 9.95 7.65
C GLY A 179 -2.24 10.44 6.62
N SER A 180 -3.01 11.47 6.98
CA SER A 180 -4.13 12.03 6.20
C SER A 180 -3.73 12.82 4.94
N ASP A 181 -2.48 13.27 4.82
CA ASP A 181 -2.06 14.20 3.76
C ASP A 181 -1.96 13.54 2.37
N ALA A 182 -1.83 12.21 2.33
CA ALA A 182 -1.77 11.45 1.09
C ALA A 182 -3.14 11.22 0.42
N SER A 183 -4.25 11.36 1.18
CA SER A 183 -5.60 11.34 0.60
C SER A 183 -5.93 12.63 -0.16
N ALA A 184 -5.11 13.66 0.04
CA ALA A 184 -5.31 14.98 -0.55
C ALA A 184 -4.91 15.00 -2.04
N TRP A 185 -3.96 14.15 -2.47
CA TRP A 185 -3.57 14.05 -3.87
C TRP A 185 -4.37 12.97 -4.62
N SER A 186 -4.68 13.21 -5.88
CA SER A 186 -5.51 12.33 -6.71
C SER A 186 -4.81 11.89 -8.00
N LYS A 187 -5.31 10.79 -8.60
CA LYS A 187 -4.83 10.30 -9.90
C LYS A 187 -5.22 11.29 -11.00
N GLY A 188 -4.25 11.70 -11.79
CA GLY A 188 -4.46 12.39 -13.06
C GLY A 188 -4.26 11.43 -14.24
N GLU A 189 -3.73 11.98 -15.33
CA GLU A 189 -3.56 11.29 -16.60
C GLU A 189 -2.50 10.18 -16.49
N SER A 190 -2.75 9.05 -17.16
CA SER A 190 -1.80 7.94 -17.32
C SER A 190 -1.24 7.31 -16.03
N ILE A 191 -1.94 7.52 -14.90
CA ILE A 191 -1.66 6.85 -13.63
C ILE A 191 -2.45 5.54 -13.55
N VAL A 192 -1.72 4.43 -13.48
CA VAL A 192 -2.29 3.08 -13.29
C VAL A 192 -2.75 2.92 -11.85
N ALA A 193 -1.84 3.17 -10.91
CA ALA A 193 -2.08 2.98 -9.49
C ALA A 193 -1.35 4.02 -8.65
N MET A 194 -1.96 4.36 -7.52
CA MET A 194 -1.37 5.18 -6.47
C MET A 194 -1.64 4.47 -5.15
N ALA A 195 -0.61 4.35 -4.33
CA ALA A 195 -0.73 3.74 -3.01
C ALA A 195 0.20 4.45 -2.03
N GLN A 196 -0.34 4.84 -0.89
CA GLN A 196 0.46 5.32 0.22
C GLN A 196 0.98 4.13 1.03
N SER A 197 2.26 4.13 1.34
CA SER A 197 2.85 3.19 2.31
C SER A 197 4.09 3.83 2.92
N ASP A 198 4.38 3.57 4.19
CA ASP A 198 5.61 4.01 4.87
C ASP A 198 5.93 5.51 4.87
N GLY A 199 4.94 6.40 4.67
CA GLY A 199 5.15 7.86 4.64
C GLY A 199 5.66 8.37 3.29
N ARG A 200 5.17 7.76 2.20
CA ARG A 200 5.47 8.13 0.81
C ARG A 200 4.31 7.75 -0.08
N LEU A 201 4.25 8.38 -1.23
CA LEU A 201 3.31 8.09 -2.29
C LEU A 201 3.98 7.24 -3.37
N ASN A 202 3.55 5.98 -3.51
CA ASN A 202 3.95 5.10 -4.60
C ASN A 202 3.05 5.37 -5.81
N VAL A 203 3.66 5.59 -6.96
CA VAL A 203 2.95 5.92 -8.20
C VAL A 203 3.39 4.96 -9.30
N PHE A 204 2.42 4.33 -9.98
CA PHE A 204 2.63 3.44 -11.11
C PHE A 204 1.97 4.03 -12.34
N TYR A 205 2.69 4.09 -13.46
CA TYR A 205 2.26 4.87 -14.62
C TYR A 205 2.73 4.27 -15.96
N HIS A 206 2.08 4.72 -17.03
CA HIS A 206 2.49 4.45 -18.42
C HIS A 206 2.42 5.74 -19.27
N GLY A 207 2.88 5.69 -20.52
CA GLY A 207 2.74 6.79 -21.47
C GLY A 207 3.63 7.99 -21.15
N GLU A 208 3.29 9.14 -21.77
CA GLU A 208 3.97 10.42 -21.54
C GLU A 208 3.26 11.24 -20.47
N ARG A 209 4.05 12.00 -19.70
CA ARG A 209 3.59 12.96 -18.68
C ARG A 209 2.46 12.43 -17.76
N PRO A 210 2.61 11.24 -17.15
CA PRO A 210 1.68 10.78 -16.14
C PRO A 210 1.59 11.79 -15.00
N SER A 211 0.39 12.14 -14.55
CA SER A 211 0.22 13.24 -13.59
C SER A 211 -0.50 12.81 -12.33
N ILE A 212 0.02 13.26 -11.18
CA ILE A 212 -0.70 13.25 -9.91
C ILE A 212 -1.08 14.69 -9.55
N LEU A 213 -2.26 14.87 -8.97
CA LEU A 213 -2.86 16.19 -8.76
C LEU A 213 -2.90 16.52 -7.27
N SER A 214 -2.48 17.72 -6.89
CA SER A 214 -2.68 18.26 -5.55
C SER A 214 -4.18 18.43 -5.24
N PRO A 215 -4.55 18.73 -3.99
CA PRO A 215 -5.88 19.24 -3.68
C PRO A 215 -6.24 20.44 -4.58
N PRO A 216 -7.50 20.56 -5.03
CA PRO A 216 -7.96 21.77 -5.71
C PRO A 216 -8.11 22.93 -4.72
N ASN A 217 -8.28 24.14 -5.25
CA ASN A 217 -8.51 25.37 -4.49
C ASN A 217 -7.37 25.72 -3.50
N LEU A 218 -6.12 25.50 -3.89
CA LEU A 218 -4.95 25.83 -3.06
C LEU A 218 -4.92 27.30 -2.63
N GLY A 219 -5.35 28.21 -3.51
CA GLY A 219 -5.34 29.66 -3.23
C GLY A 219 -3.94 30.21 -2.96
N LEU A 220 -2.91 29.55 -3.51
CA LEU A 220 -1.52 29.90 -3.30
C LEU A 220 -1.17 31.18 -4.07
N ASP A 221 -0.65 32.20 -3.38
CA ASP A 221 -0.13 33.40 -4.04
C ASP A 221 1.24 33.11 -4.68
N ALA A 222 1.27 33.03 -6.01
CA ALA A 222 2.48 32.78 -6.78
C ALA A 222 3.59 33.81 -6.56
N GLY A 223 3.24 35.05 -6.19
CA GLY A 223 4.22 36.11 -5.90
C GLY A 223 4.90 35.94 -4.55
N ALA A 224 4.19 35.35 -3.57
CA ALA A 224 4.75 35.06 -2.26
C ALA A 224 5.47 33.70 -2.22
N PHE A 225 5.08 32.76 -3.09
CA PHE A 225 5.55 31.38 -3.10
C PHE A 225 6.04 30.98 -4.50
N SER A 226 7.35 30.89 -4.70
CA SER A 226 7.92 30.57 -6.01
C SER A 226 8.89 29.39 -6.00
N LEU A 227 9.16 28.78 -4.84
CA LEU A 227 10.14 27.71 -4.72
C LEU A 227 9.46 26.39 -4.37
N LEU A 228 9.44 25.46 -5.31
CA LEU A 228 8.88 24.12 -5.14
C LEU A 228 10.00 23.13 -4.83
N ARG A 229 9.74 22.18 -3.94
CA ARG A 229 10.65 21.08 -3.64
C ARG A 229 9.93 19.74 -3.69
N VAL A 230 10.55 18.78 -4.33
CA VAL A 230 10.07 17.40 -4.36
C VAL A 230 11.22 16.45 -4.03
N ARG A 231 11.03 15.61 -3.03
CA ARG A 231 11.95 14.50 -2.74
C ARG A 231 11.33 13.22 -3.28
N MET A 232 11.98 12.61 -4.27
CA MET A 232 11.44 11.42 -4.93
C MET A 232 12.54 10.48 -5.44
N ARG A 233 12.12 9.26 -5.74
CA ARG A 233 12.91 8.21 -6.38
C ARG A 233 12.19 7.75 -7.64
N ASN A 234 12.90 7.77 -8.76
CA ASN A 234 12.36 7.35 -10.06
C ASN A 234 12.87 5.95 -10.44
N HIS A 235 11.98 4.98 -10.60
CA HIS A 235 12.30 3.60 -11.02
C HIS A 235 12.13 3.38 -12.54
N SER A 236 11.98 4.46 -13.32
CA SER A 236 11.90 4.42 -14.77
C SER A 236 13.18 4.91 -15.44
N THR A 237 13.24 4.76 -16.76
CA THR A 237 14.32 5.30 -17.59
C THR A 237 14.19 6.79 -17.89
N SER A 238 13.08 7.44 -17.49
CA SER A 238 12.88 8.87 -17.77
C SER A 238 13.93 9.70 -17.04
N THR A 239 14.38 10.77 -17.70
CA THR A 239 15.36 11.72 -17.15
C THR A 239 14.76 13.10 -16.91
N ARG A 240 13.44 13.26 -17.10
CA ARG A 240 12.74 14.54 -16.95
C ARG A 240 11.44 14.33 -16.18
N ALA A 241 11.11 15.30 -15.34
CA ALA A 241 9.83 15.43 -14.66
C ALA A 241 9.28 16.83 -14.90
N GLU A 242 7.99 17.02 -14.58
CA GLU A 242 7.28 18.23 -14.93
C GLU A 242 6.34 18.64 -13.79
N ILE A 243 6.25 19.95 -13.55
CA ILE A 243 5.17 20.55 -12.78
C ILE A 243 4.27 21.31 -13.74
N ARG A 244 2.96 21.09 -13.64
CA ARG A 244 1.92 21.93 -14.25
C ARG A 244 1.09 22.59 -13.16
N TRP A 245 0.47 23.73 -13.46
CA TRP A 245 -0.46 24.38 -12.54
C TRP A 245 -1.53 25.12 -13.31
N ILE A 246 -2.62 25.45 -12.61
CA ILE A 246 -3.71 26.30 -13.10
C ILE A 246 -3.97 27.45 -12.13
N SER A 247 -4.52 28.54 -12.64
CA SER A 247 -5.02 29.63 -11.79
C SER A 247 -6.26 29.21 -10.98
N ALA A 248 -6.54 29.89 -9.88
CA ALA A 248 -7.64 29.55 -8.96
C ALA A 248 -9.05 29.70 -9.59
N ASP A 249 -9.17 30.50 -10.64
CA ASP A 249 -10.38 30.72 -11.43
C ASP A 249 -10.46 29.87 -12.71
N ALA A 250 -9.42 29.07 -12.99
CA ALA A 250 -9.36 28.25 -14.18
C ALA A 250 -10.26 27.00 -14.04
N SER A 251 -11.05 26.73 -15.08
CA SER A 251 -11.86 25.50 -15.20
C SER A 251 -11.19 24.42 -16.06
N THR A 252 -10.05 24.73 -16.69
CA THR A 252 -9.28 23.81 -17.54
C THR A 252 -7.78 24.01 -17.35
N TRP A 253 -6.98 22.99 -17.67
CA TRP A 253 -5.51 23.03 -17.61
C TRP A 253 -4.83 23.92 -18.67
N ASN A 254 -5.62 24.61 -19.51
CA ASN A 254 -5.10 25.51 -20.54
C ASN A 254 -4.75 26.90 -20.01
N ASP A 255 -5.34 27.32 -18.88
CA ASP A 255 -5.11 28.63 -18.27
C ASP A 255 -4.11 28.52 -17.10
N GLY A 256 -2.93 28.02 -17.46
CA GLY A 256 -1.94 27.55 -16.53
C GLY A 256 -0.52 27.74 -17.02
N GLY A 257 0.41 27.14 -16.30
CA GLY A 257 1.81 27.10 -16.72
C GLY A 257 2.44 25.76 -16.43
N MET A 258 3.68 25.63 -16.88
CA MET A 258 4.48 24.44 -16.65
C MET A 258 5.94 24.78 -16.41
N ALA A 259 6.64 23.86 -15.76
CA ALA A 259 8.09 23.84 -15.62
C ALA A 259 8.61 22.40 -15.67
N GLU A 260 9.58 22.14 -16.54
CA GLU A 260 10.27 20.85 -16.62
C GLU A 260 11.58 20.90 -15.84
N PHE A 261 11.98 19.79 -15.23
CA PHE A 261 13.24 19.66 -14.49
C PHE A 261 13.88 18.29 -14.70
N ALA A 262 15.22 18.25 -14.62
CA ALA A 262 15.98 17.02 -14.81
C ALA A 262 15.93 16.13 -13.57
N ILE A 263 15.76 14.82 -13.78
CA ILE A 263 15.71 13.81 -12.73
C ILE A 263 16.67 12.66 -13.00
N ARG A 264 16.99 11.90 -11.96
CA ARG A 264 17.87 10.71 -12.08
C ARG A 264 17.04 9.52 -12.53
N LYS A 265 17.36 8.93 -13.68
CA LYS A 265 16.77 7.66 -14.12
C LYS A 265 17.22 6.50 -13.23
N ASN A 266 16.38 5.48 -13.08
CA ASN A 266 16.69 4.24 -12.33
C ASN A 266 17.36 4.50 -10.97
N SER A 267 16.82 5.45 -10.21
CA SER A 267 17.39 5.88 -8.95
C SER A 267 17.37 4.76 -7.91
N LEU A 268 18.49 4.57 -7.21
CA LEU A 268 18.60 3.65 -6.07
C LEU A 268 18.24 4.31 -4.73
N ASP A 269 18.43 5.62 -4.64
CA ASP A 269 18.15 6.43 -3.46
C ASP A 269 17.22 7.60 -3.82
N TYR A 270 16.63 8.23 -2.79
CA TYR A 270 15.88 9.46 -2.95
C TYR A 270 16.80 10.62 -3.35
N ALA A 271 16.29 11.49 -4.23
CA ALA A 271 16.89 12.78 -4.54
C ALA A 271 15.88 13.89 -4.32
N GLU A 272 16.36 15.04 -3.84
CA GLU A 272 15.58 16.27 -3.72
C GLU A 272 15.79 17.14 -4.96
N TYR A 273 14.69 17.60 -5.54
CA TYR A 273 14.66 18.48 -6.70
C TYR A 273 14.01 19.79 -6.29
N THR A 274 14.68 20.90 -6.60
CA THR A 274 14.20 22.25 -6.36
C THR A 274 13.85 22.91 -7.67
N ILE A 275 12.64 23.46 -7.76
CA ILE A 275 12.12 24.14 -8.95
C ILE A 275 11.83 25.59 -8.56
N ASP A 276 12.58 26.51 -9.15
CA ASP A 276 12.38 27.95 -8.96
C ASP A 276 11.50 28.51 -10.09
N LEU A 277 10.32 28.98 -9.72
CA LEU A 277 9.33 29.57 -10.62
C LEU A 277 9.34 31.11 -10.59
N SER A 278 10.25 31.74 -9.85
CA SER A 278 10.31 33.21 -9.69
C SER A 278 10.44 33.96 -11.02
N THR A 279 11.06 33.33 -12.02
CA THR A 279 11.25 33.90 -13.37
C THR A 279 10.23 33.41 -14.39
N ASN A 280 9.35 32.48 -14.00
CA ASN A 280 8.35 31.92 -14.91
C ASN A 280 7.16 32.89 -15.03
N LYS A 281 7.01 33.53 -16.19
CA LYS A 281 5.94 34.52 -16.44
C LYS A 281 4.51 33.95 -16.30
N ASN A 282 4.36 32.63 -16.33
CA ASN A 282 3.08 31.95 -16.14
C ASN A 282 2.81 31.57 -14.68
N TRP A 283 3.80 31.71 -13.79
CA TRP A 283 3.63 31.58 -12.35
C TRP A 283 3.25 32.94 -11.77
N ARG A 284 1.95 33.24 -11.75
CA ARG A 284 1.42 34.55 -11.35
C ARG A 284 0.02 34.41 -10.73
N GLY A 285 -0.36 35.39 -9.92
CA GLY A 285 -1.68 35.43 -9.30
C GLY A 285 -1.92 34.28 -8.31
N ALA A 286 -3.20 33.94 -8.11
CA ALA A 286 -3.58 32.82 -7.26
C ALA A 286 -3.54 31.50 -8.03
N VAL A 287 -2.75 30.54 -7.55
CA VAL A 287 -2.66 29.17 -8.09
C VAL A 287 -3.71 28.30 -7.41
N GLY A 288 -4.53 27.63 -8.23
CA GLY A 288 -5.65 26.81 -7.80
C GLY A 288 -5.30 25.35 -7.57
N GLN A 289 -4.44 24.78 -8.40
CA GLN A 289 -4.04 23.37 -8.32
C GLN A 289 -2.70 23.15 -9.01
N ILE A 290 -1.93 22.18 -8.51
CA ILE A 290 -0.64 21.76 -9.06
C ILE A 290 -0.74 20.30 -9.48
N ALA A 291 -0.16 19.96 -10.63
CA ALA A 291 0.10 18.60 -11.06
C ALA A 291 1.61 18.33 -11.06
N LEU A 292 2.01 17.21 -10.50
CA LEU A 292 3.36 16.67 -10.63
C LEU A 292 3.32 15.49 -11.61
N SER A 293 4.13 15.58 -12.65
CA SER A 293 4.46 14.44 -13.50
C SER A 293 5.83 13.89 -13.11
N PRO A 294 5.91 12.73 -12.41
CA PRO A 294 7.18 12.18 -11.93
C PRO A 294 8.07 11.61 -13.06
N ALA A 295 7.52 11.52 -14.27
CA ALA A 295 8.22 11.23 -15.52
C ALA A 295 7.56 12.04 -16.64
N ALA A 296 8.33 12.55 -17.60
CA ALA A 296 7.81 13.32 -18.73
C ALA A 296 7.94 12.58 -20.08
N ASP A 297 8.82 11.57 -20.16
CA ASP A 297 9.05 10.78 -21.37
C ASP A 297 8.02 9.65 -21.54
N SER A 298 7.92 9.08 -22.74
CA SER A 298 7.08 7.91 -23.00
C SER A 298 7.67 6.67 -22.34
N VAL A 299 7.16 6.30 -21.16
CA VAL A 299 7.70 5.18 -20.38
C VAL A 299 6.59 4.36 -19.73
N THR A 300 6.92 3.15 -19.30
CA THR A 300 6.17 2.46 -18.23
C THR A 300 7.10 2.36 -17.03
N GLY A 301 6.60 2.68 -15.85
CA GLY A 301 7.44 2.68 -14.66
C GLY A 301 6.70 3.01 -13.39
N SER A 302 7.49 3.21 -12.35
CA SER A 302 7.01 3.64 -11.04
C SER A 302 7.92 4.71 -10.44
N GLY A 303 7.38 5.45 -9.48
CA GLY A 303 8.15 6.35 -8.64
C GLY A 303 7.65 6.33 -7.20
N GLU A 304 8.52 6.73 -6.28
CA GLU A 304 8.18 6.95 -4.88
C GLU A 304 8.40 8.43 -4.56
N ILE A 305 7.40 9.10 -4.01
CA ILE A 305 7.48 10.51 -3.62
C ILE A 305 7.41 10.57 -2.10
N ASP A 306 8.49 11.06 -1.50
CA ASP A 306 8.63 11.22 -0.05
C ASP A 306 7.91 12.49 0.42
N TYR A 307 8.17 13.63 -0.22
CA TYR A 307 7.37 14.82 0.02
C TYR A 307 7.30 15.75 -1.20
N PHE A 308 6.28 16.61 -1.19
CA PHE A 308 6.16 17.78 -2.04
C PHE A 308 5.97 19.03 -1.17
N ALA A 309 6.65 20.12 -1.50
CA ALA A 309 6.59 21.34 -0.73
C ALA A 309 6.59 22.58 -1.62
N VAL A 310 5.90 23.63 -1.18
CA VAL A 310 5.89 24.97 -1.77
C VAL A 310 6.32 25.96 -0.70
N HIS A 311 7.46 26.60 -0.92
CA HIS A 311 8.10 27.54 0.00
C HIS A 311 7.92 28.99 -0.47
N PRO A 312 8.05 29.95 0.47
CA PRO A 312 8.18 31.36 0.12
C PRO A 312 9.30 31.60 -0.89
N ALA A 313 9.14 32.65 -1.69
CA ALA A 313 10.26 33.17 -2.46
C ALA A 313 11.43 33.54 -1.52
N PRO A 314 12.68 33.26 -1.92
CA PRO A 314 13.86 33.71 -1.18
C PRO A 314 13.97 35.23 -1.09
#